data_AF-A0A3D3T5R8-F1
#
_entry.id   AF-A0A3D3T5R8-F1
#
_cell.length_a   1.000
_cell.length_b   1.000
_cell.length_c   1.000
_cell.angle_alpha   90.00
_cell.angle_beta   90.00
_cell.angle_gamma   90.00
#
_symmetry.space_group_name_H-M   'P 1'
#
loop_
_entity.id
_entity.type
_entity.pdbx_description
1 polymer ?
#
loop_
_entity_poly.entity_id
_entity_poly.type
_entity_poly.pdbx_seq_one_letter_code
_entity_poly.pdbx_strand_id
1 'polypeptide(L)'
;MSFTISSIGALLRAYRSGEVRPRDVLAPALKRLQADQHRAWIQLIDEAALDGYLQLLEQKNADDLPLYGVPFAIKDNIDLAGVPTTAACPAFAYTPEASAPVVQALIDAGA
;
A
#
# COMPACT_ATOMS: atom_id res chain seq x y z
N MET A 1 -3.76 -7.12 -19.62
CA MET A 1 -3.16 -8.35 -19.08
C MET A 1 -3.29 -8.31 -17.57
N SER A 2 -3.78 -9.38 -16.93
CA SER A 2 -3.82 -9.46 -15.46
C SER A 2 -2.48 -10.00 -14.98
N PHE A 3 -1.68 -9.17 -14.30
CA PHE A 3 -0.48 -9.64 -13.63
C PHE A 3 -0.87 -10.33 -12.31
N THR A 4 -0.42 -11.57 -12.13
CA THR A 4 -0.67 -12.32 -10.89
C THR A 4 0.56 -12.24 -10.00
N ILE A 5 0.41 -11.62 -8.83
CA ILE A 5 1.46 -11.55 -7.81
C ILE A 5 1.59 -12.93 -7.16
N SER A 6 2.69 -13.63 -7.39
CA SER A 6 2.95 -14.96 -6.80
C SER A 6 3.82 -14.90 -5.54
N SER A 7 4.68 -13.88 -5.41
CA SER A 7 5.51 -13.61 -4.23
C SER A 7 6.08 -12.19 -4.29
N ILE A 8 6.56 -11.66 -3.16
CA ILE A 8 7.29 -10.39 -3.09
C ILE A 8 8.51 -10.41 -4.03
N GLY A 9 9.29 -11.49 -4.01
CA GLY A 9 10.48 -11.59 -4.85
C GLY A 9 10.18 -11.62 -6.36
N ALA A 10 9.08 -12.24 -6.77
CA ALA A 10 8.63 -12.20 -8.17
C ALA A 10 8.17 -10.81 -8.58
N LEU A 11 7.43 -10.13 -7.70
CA LEU A 11 6.94 -8.77 -7.93
C LEU A 11 8.10 -7.77 -8.09
N LEU A 12 9.07 -7.81 -7.18
CA LEU A 12 10.26 -6.97 -7.24
C LEU A 12 11.07 -7.19 -8.52
N ARG A 13 11.23 -8.45 -8.96
CA ARG A 13 11.90 -8.75 -10.24
C ARG A 13 11.18 -8.13 -11.43
N ALA A 14 9.84 -8.22 -11.47
CA ALA A 14 9.03 -7.64 -12.55
C ALA A 14 9.09 -6.11 -12.57
N TYR A 15 9.12 -5.46 -11.41
CA TYR A 15 9.30 -4.01 -11.31
C TYR A 15 10.70 -3.56 -11.73
N ARG A 16 11.75 -4.24 -11.26
CA ARG A 16 13.14 -3.90 -11.59
C ARG A 16 13.50 -4.17 -13.05
N SER A 17 12.89 -5.18 -13.67
CA SER A 17 13.07 -5.43 -15.11
C SER A 17 12.29 -4.46 -16.00
N GLY A 18 11.37 -3.68 -15.44
CA GLY A 18 10.44 -2.83 -16.19
C GLY A 18 9.36 -3.61 -16.94
N GLU A 19 9.22 -4.91 -16.71
CA GLU A 19 8.16 -5.75 -17.30
C GLU A 19 6.76 -5.23 -16.91
N VAL A 20 6.63 -4.72 -15.69
CA VAL A 20 5.41 -4.11 -15.17
C VAL A 20 5.75 -2.91 -14.30
N ARG A 21 4.86 -1.92 -14.20
CA ARG A 21 5.02 -0.78 -13.28
C ARG A 21 4.13 -0.94 -12.05
N PRO A 22 4.51 -0.39 -10.87
CA PRO A 22 3.66 -0.42 -9.68
C PRO A 22 2.23 0.04 -9.94
N ARG A 23 2.03 1.14 -10.68
CA ARG A 23 0.70 1.65 -11.07
C ARG A 23 -0.18 0.63 -11.81
N ASP A 24 0.43 -0.20 -12.68
CA ASP A 24 -0.30 -1.16 -13.51
C ASP A 24 -0.79 -2.35 -12.67
N VAL A 25 -0.21 -2.55 -11.49
CA VAL A 25 -0.59 -3.61 -10.53
C VAL A 25 -1.52 -3.07 -9.46
N LEU A 26 -1.18 -1.92 -8.86
CA LEU A 26 -1.84 -1.41 -7.66
C LEU A 26 -3.20 -0.75 -7.95
N ALA A 27 -3.34 0.02 -9.04
CA ALA A 27 -4.62 0.65 -9.34
C ALA A 27 -5.74 -0.37 -9.63
N PRO A 28 -5.51 -1.44 -10.43
CA PRO A 28 -6.50 -2.51 -10.56
C PRO A 28 -6.71 -3.31 -9.28
N ALA A 29 -5.70 -3.40 -8.39
CA ALA A 29 -5.84 -4.06 -7.11
C ALA A 29 -6.78 -3.30 -6.18
N LEU A 30 -6.61 -1.99 -6.06
CA LEU A 30 -7.50 -1.16 -5.25
C LEU A 30 -8.96 -1.29 -5.71
N LYS A 31 -9.21 -1.26 -7.03
CA LYS A 31 -10.55 -1.48 -7.58
C LYS A 31 -11.16 -2.82 -7.21
N ARG A 32 -10.34 -3.89 -7.18
CA ARG A 32 -10.77 -5.22 -6.73
C ARG A 32 -11.09 -5.23 -5.24
N LEU A 33 -10.29 -4.56 -4.41
CA LEU A 33 -10.51 -4.46 -2.97
C LEU A 33 -11.76 -3.64 -2.63
N GLN A 34 -12.04 -2.57 -3.37
CA GLN A 34 -13.26 -1.78 -3.20
C GLN A 34 -14.54 -2.58 -3.49
N ALA A 35 -14.44 -3.60 -4.35
CA ALA A 35 -15.54 -4.52 -4.65
C ALA A 35 -15.57 -5.76 -3.75
N ASP A 36 -14.60 -5.91 -2.83
CA ASP A 36 -14.49 -7.07 -1.97
C ASP A 36 -15.63 -7.14 -0.94
N GLN A 37 -16.21 -8.33 -0.79
CA GLN A 37 -17.32 -8.57 0.15
C GLN A 37 -16.90 -9.45 1.33
N HIS A 38 -15.63 -9.86 1.41
CA HIS A 38 -15.13 -10.73 2.47
C HIS A 38 -14.93 -9.99 3.80
N ARG A 39 -15.15 -8.67 3.84
CA ARG A 39 -15.08 -7.82 5.05
C ARG A 39 -13.71 -7.88 5.75
N ALA A 40 -12.66 -8.09 4.95
CA ALA A 40 -11.28 -8.09 5.45
C ALA A 40 -10.78 -6.68 5.80
N TRP A 41 -11.44 -5.64 5.29
CA TRP A 41 -10.99 -4.24 5.39
C TRP A 41 -11.97 -3.40 6.19
N ILE A 42 -11.46 -2.70 7.21
CA ILE A 42 -12.22 -1.65 7.92
C ILE A 42 -12.17 -0.35 7.10
N GLN A 43 -10.99 -0.02 6.58
CA GLN A 43 -10.74 1.15 5.75
C GLN A 43 -9.84 0.75 4.57
N LEU A 44 -10.02 1.43 3.44
CA LEU A 44 -9.12 1.42 2.30
C LEU A 44 -8.71 2.87 2.04
N ILE A 45 -7.47 3.09 1.60
CA ILE A 45 -7.10 4.37 1.01
C ILE A 45 -7.90 4.58 -0.28
N ASP A 46 -8.12 5.84 -0.66
CA ASP A 46 -8.79 6.16 -1.93
C ASP A 46 -7.80 6.21 -3.11
N GLU A 47 -8.35 6.44 -4.32
CA GLU A 47 -7.54 6.52 -5.54
C GLU A 47 -6.56 7.70 -5.52
N ALA A 48 -6.91 8.82 -4.87
CA ALA A 48 -6.08 10.01 -4.81
C ALA A 48 -4.87 9.78 -3.88
N ALA A 49 -5.09 9.14 -2.73
CA ALA A 49 -4.02 8.74 -1.82
C ALA A 49 -3.07 7.74 -2.51
N LEU A 50 -3.61 6.73 -3.21
CA LEU A 50 -2.78 5.78 -3.97
C LEU A 50 -1.94 6.50 -5.03
N ASP A 51 -2.52 7.44 -5.77
CA ASP A 51 -1.78 8.21 -6.78
C ASP A 51 -0.65 9.03 -6.14
N GLY A 52 -0.89 9.64 -4.98
CA GLY A 52 0.15 10.34 -4.21
C GLY A 52 1.34 9.44 -3.86
N TYR A 53 1.10 8.23 -3.36
CA TYR A 53 2.18 7.27 -3.07
C TYR A 53 2.91 6.83 -4.35
N LEU A 54 2.19 6.55 -5.43
CA LEU A 54 2.78 6.17 -6.71
C LEU A 54 3.66 7.27 -7.29
N GLN A 55 3.23 8.54 -7.24
CA GLN A 55 4.02 9.67 -7.72
C GLN A 55 5.33 9.83 -6.96
N LEU A 56 5.32 9.64 -5.63
CA LEU A 56 6.54 9.69 -4.82
C LEU A 56 7.47 8.50 -5.11
N LEU A 57 6.91 7.31 -5.26
CA LEU A 57 7.65 6.08 -5.57
C LEU A 57 8.34 6.16 -6.93
N GLU A 58 7.66 6.69 -7.95
CA GLU A 58 8.19 6.81 -9.32
C GLU A 58 9.35 7.81 -9.46
N GLN A 59 9.58 8.64 -8.43
CA GLN A 59 10.76 9.51 -8.34
C GLN A 59 12.00 8.79 -7.77
N LYS A 60 11.86 7.52 -7.39
CA LYS A 60 12.92 6.70 -6.79
C LYS A 60 13.37 5.62 -7.76
N ASN A 61 14.60 5.12 -7.57
CA ASN A 61 15.08 3.96 -8.30
C ASN A 61 14.61 2.66 -7.61
N ALA A 62 14.07 1.72 -8.37
CA ALA A 62 13.61 0.43 -7.89
C ALA A 62 14.74 -0.44 -7.29
N ASP A 63 15.98 -0.19 -7.68
CA ASP A 63 17.16 -0.90 -7.14
C ASP A 63 17.59 -0.35 -5.76
N ASP A 64 17.21 0.89 -5.44
CA ASP A 64 17.58 1.53 -4.16
C ASP A 64 16.60 1.19 -3.03
N LEU A 65 15.42 0.67 -3.37
CA LEU A 65 14.33 0.41 -2.41
C LEU A 65 14.07 -1.10 -2.28
N PRO A 66 14.23 -1.69 -1.08
CA PRO A 66 14.12 -3.13 -0.90
C PRO A 66 12.69 -3.65 -1.07
N LEU A 67 11.67 -2.78 -0.93
CA LEU A 67 10.26 -3.11 -1.06
C LEU A 67 9.56 -2.28 -2.15
N TYR A 68 10.30 -1.77 -3.15
CA TYR A 68 9.76 -0.92 -4.21
C TYR A 68 8.41 -1.41 -4.78
N GLY A 69 7.35 -0.65 -4.51
CA GLY A 69 5.97 -0.89 -4.97
C GLY A 69 5.28 -2.12 -4.40
N VAL A 70 5.80 -2.74 -3.34
CA VAL A 70 5.23 -3.93 -2.73
C VAL A 70 4.07 -3.53 -1.81
N PRO A 71 2.81 -3.81 -2.19
CA PRO A 71 1.67 -3.39 -1.38
C PRO A 71 1.63 -4.14 -0.04
N PHE A 72 1.14 -3.45 0.99
CA PHE A 72 0.93 -4.04 2.30
C PHE A 72 -0.39 -3.58 2.93
N ALA A 73 -0.85 -4.38 3.88
CA ALA A 73 -2.03 -4.08 4.70
C ALA A 73 -1.57 -3.68 6.11
N ILE A 74 -2.27 -2.72 6.71
CA ILE A 74 -2.03 -2.28 8.08
C ILE A 74 -3.19 -2.80 8.93
N LYS A 75 -2.87 -3.49 10.03
CA LYS A 75 -3.91 -3.86 11.00
C LYS A 75 -4.45 -2.57 11.62
N ASP A 76 -5.76 -2.43 11.73
CA ASP A 76 -6.45 -1.21 12.23
C ASP A 76 -6.21 -0.89 13.72
N ASN A 77 -5.11 -1.36 14.29
CA ASN A 77 -4.58 -0.95 15.59
C ASN A 77 -3.14 -0.42 15.47
N ILE A 78 -2.71 -0.07 14.25
CA ILE A 78 -1.39 0.45 13.90
C ILE A 78 -1.61 1.70 13.06
N ASP A 79 -0.98 2.80 13.46
CA ASP A 79 -1.24 4.12 12.89
C ASP A 79 -0.67 4.31 11.48
N LEU A 80 -1.48 4.92 10.61
CA LEU A 80 -1.06 5.55 9.36
C LEU A 80 -1.50 7.02 9.41
N ALA A 81 -0.55 7.94 9.25
CA ALA A 81 -0.82 9.38 9.31
C ALA A 81 -2.01 9.79 8.42
N GLY A 82 -2.96 10.54 8.98
CA GLY A 82 -4.13 11.05 8.26
C GLY A 82 -5.22 10.01 7.95
N VAL A 83 -5.05 8.74 8.31
CA VAL A 83 -6.07 7.68 8.13
C VAL A 83 -6.62 7.24 9.49
N PRO A 84 -7.95 7.18 9.68
CA PRO A 84 -8.49 6.83 10.99
C PRO A 84 -8.09 5.43 11.44
N THR A 85 -7.64 5.31 12.69
CA THR A 85 -7.37 4.04 13.37
C THR A 85 -8.50 3.80 14.37
N THR A 86 -9.14 2.63 14.31
CA THR A 86 -10.34 2.35 15.14
C THR A 86 -10.17 1.21 16.13
N ALA A 87 -9.15 0.36 15.96
CA ALA A 87 -9.00 -0.91 16.65
C ALA A 87 -10.27 -1.77 16.58
N ALA A 88 -10.99 -1.70 15.44
CA ALA A 88 -12.33 -2.27 15.25
C ALA A 88 -13.38 -1.81 16.27
N CYS A 89 -13.21 -0.64 16.88
CA CYS A 89 -14.10 -0.04 17.88
C CYS A 89 -14.41 1.42 17.50
N PRO A 90 -15.62 1.72 16.98
CA PRO A 90 -15.97 3.08 16.55
C PRO A 90 -15.80 4.16 17.64
N ALA A 91 -16.03 3.79 18.91
CA ALA A 91 -15.86 4.71 20.04
C ALA A 91 -14.39 5.01 20.38
N PHE A 92 -13.45 4.20 19.89
CA PHE A 92 -12.01 4.37 20.07
C PHE A 92 -11.35 5.13 18.90
N ALA A 93 -12.11 5.49 17.85
CA ALA A 93 -11.55 6.04 16.63
C ALA A 93 -10.83 7.38 16.86
N TYR A 94 -9.65 7.51 16.27
CA TYR A 94 -8.89 8.76 16.15
C TYR A 94 -8.17 8.81 14.81
N THR A 95 -7.66 9.98 14.44
CA THR A 95 -6.81 10.15 13.25
C THR A 95 -5.41 10.55 13.72
N PRO A 96 -4.39 9.71 13.55
CA PRO A 96 -3.03 10.02 13.98
C PRO A 96 -2.38 11.07 13.06
N GLU A 97 -1.58 11.97 13.65
CA GLU A 97 -0.78 12.95 12.90
C GLU A 97 0.49 12.32 12.30
N ALA A 98 0.97 11.22 12.88
CA ALA A 98 2.17 10.51 12.45
C ALA A 98 1.90 9.01 12.30
N SER A 99 2.54 8.38 11.31
CA SER A 99 2.49 6.93 11.13
C SER A 99 3.26 6.22 12.25
N ALA A 100 2.83 5.01 12.61
CA ALA A 100 3.60 4.16 13.51
C ALA A 100 5.00 3.89 12.91
N PRO A 101 6.08 3.75 13.72
CA PRO A 101 7.44 3.58 13.22
C PRO A 101 7.61 2.42 12.22
N VAL A 102 6.88 1.32 12.41
CA VAL A 102 6.88 0.17 11.49
C VAL A 102 6.24 0.50 10.14
N VAL A 103 5.18 1.29 10.13
CA VAL A 103 4.50 1.73 8.89
C VAL A 103 5.40 2.70 8.14
N GLN A 104 5.99 3.67 8.85
CA GLN A 104 6.93 4.60 8.24
C GLN A 104 8.14 3.87 7.66
N ALA A 105 8.70 2.89 8.36
CA ALA A 105 9.81 2.08 7.86
C ALA A 105 9.47 1.29 6.59
N LEU A 106 8.23 0.80 6.45
CA LEU A 106 7.76 0.13 5.23
C LEU A 106 7.64 1.13 4.06
N ILE A 107 7.05 2.29 4.30
CA ILE A 107 6.93 3.37 3.30
C ILE A 107 8.31 3.84 2.85
N ASP A 108 9.23 4.07 3.79
CA ASP A 108 10.61 4.50 3.51
C ASP A 108 11.40 3.42 2.73
N ALA A 109 11.07 2.15 2.94
CA ALA A 109 11.60 1.01 2.18
C ALA A 109 10.98 0.86 0.78
N GLY A 110 9.99 1.70 0.43
CA GLY A 110 9.35 1.77 -0.87
C GLY A 110 8.09 0.93 -1.03
N ALA A 111 7.53 0.39 0.06
CA ALA A 111 6.31 -0.42 0.03
C ALA A 111 5.05 0.39 -0.34
#